data_AF-A0A7S3KU09-F1
#
_entry.id   AF-A0A7S3KU09-F1
#
_cell.length_a   1.000
_cell.length_b   1.000
_cell.length_c   1.000
_cell.angle_alpha   90.00
_cell.angle_beta   90.00
_cell.angle_gamma   90.00
#
_symmetry.space_group_name_H-M   'P 1'
#
loop_
_entity.id
_entity.type
_entity.pdbx_description
1 polymer ?
#
loop_
_entity_poly.entity_id
_entity_poly.type
_entity_poly.pdbx_seq_one_letter_code
_entity_poly.pdbx_strand_id
1 'polypeptide(L)'
;MMHTLRDIAEVARGTAETWDLDTKRHIWLDDYCAQISLLITQIVWTEEVNRAFEELEGGGEGAMKNYLAEIKNRIGFLIERVREDLSKELRDKVITIITIDVHERDVVQKFVEQRIDDMGSFAWQCQLKFFW
;
A
#
# COMPACT_ATOMS: atom_id res chain seq x y z
N MET A 1 0.52 -27.02 0.24
CA MET A 1 0.06 -25.80 0.95
C MET A 1 1.07 -24.65 0.83
N MET A 2 2.36 -24.84 1.12
CA MET A 2 3.35 -23.76 0.99
C MET A 2 3.56 -23.30 -0.47
N HIS A 3 3.73 -24.23 -1.42
CA HIS A 3 3.88 -23.89 -2.85
C HIS A 3 2.66 -23.16 -3.40
N THR A 4 1.46 -23.70 -3.14
CA THR A 4 0.19 -23.09 -3.57
C THR A 4 -0.04 -21.68 -3.02
N LEU A 5 0.37 -21.38 -1.79
CA LEU A 5 0.24 -20.03 -1.23
C LEU A 5 1.25 -19.04 -1.85
N ARG A 6 2.48 -19.50 -2.12
CA ARG A 6 3.48 -18.69 -2.82
C ARG A 6 3.03 -18.36 -4.24
N ASP A 7 2.50 -19.35 -4.96
CA ASP A 7 2.01 -19.16 -6.33
C ASP A 7 0.84 -18.15 -6.37
N ILE A 8 -0.10 -18.24 -5.42
CA ILE A 8 -1.19 -17.27 -5.30
C ILE A 8 -0.65 -15.87 -5.00
N ALA A 9 0.32 -15.75 -4.09
CA ALA A 9 0.93 -14.46 -3.76
C ALA A 9 1.72 -13.87 -4.94
N GLU A 10 2.39 -14.68 -5.76
CA GLU A 10 3.07 -14.22 -6.98
C GLU A 10 2.06 -13.64 -7.98
N VAL A 11 0.94 -14.33 -8.21
CA VAL A 11 -0.14 -13.83 -9.08
C VAL A 11 -0.77 -12.56 -8.53
N ALA A 12 -1.02 -12.54 -7.21
CA ALA A 12 -1.56 -11.36 -6.52
C ALA A 12 -0.62 -10.15 -6.67
N ARG A 13 0.69 -10.34 -6.52
CA ARG A 13 1.69 -9.29 -6.73
C ARG A 13 1.68 -8.77 -8.16
N GLY A 14 1.73 -9.66 -9.16
CA GLY A 14 1.74 -9.25 -10.57
C GLY A 14 0.48 -8.46 -10.98
N THR A 15 -0.68 -8.78 -10.39
CA THR A 15 -1.91 -8.01 -10.62
C THR A 15 -2.01 -6.73 -9.78
N ALA A 16 -1.19 -6.57 -8.73
CA ALA A 16 -1.13 -5.34 -7.95
C ALA A 16 -0.35 -4.23 -8.68
N GLU A 17 0.63 -4.58 -9.51
CA GLU A 17 1.36 -3.63 -10.36
C GLU A 17 0.46 -2.89 -11.36
N THR A 18 -0.72 -3.45 -11.67
CA THR A 18 -1.66 -2.90 -12.65
C THR A 18 -2.83 -2.14 -12.03
N TRP A 19 -2.77 -1.78 -10.74
CA TRP A 19 -3.85 -1.03 -10.06
C TRP A 19 -4.24 0.27 -10.75
N ASP A 20 -3.31 0.92 -11.44
CA ASP A 20 -3.60 2.16 -12.16
C ASP A 20 -4.18 1.93 -13.56
N LEU A 21 -3.95 0.76 -14.16
CA LEU A 21 -4.23 0.46 -15.56
C LEU A 21 -5.45 -0.42 -15.77
N ASP A 22 -5.65 -1.43 -14.91
CA ASP A 22 -6.63 -2.49 -15.11
C ASP A 22 -7.64 -2.53 -13.96
N THR A 23 -7.33 -3.27 -12.89
CA THR A 23 -8.25 -3.45 -11.75
C THR A 23 -7.82 -2.54 -10.60
N LYS A 24 -8.63 -1.52 -10.30
CA LYS A 24 -8.35 -0.60 -9.18
C LYS A 24 -8.24 -1.34 -7.86
N ARG A 25 -7.29 -0.92 -7.01
CA ARG A 25 -6.97 -1.57 -5.72
C ARG A 25 -8.19 -1.94 -4.88
N HIS A 26 -9.16 -1.04 -4.72
CA HIS A 26 -10.36 -1.25 -3.90
C HIS A 26 -11.29 -2.34 -4.44
N ILE A 27 -11.21 -2.67 -5.73
CA ILE A 27 -11.90 -3.80 -6.37
C ILE A 27 -11.01 -5.05 -6.36
N TRP A 28 -9.71 -4.89 -6.64
CA TRP A 28 -8.70 -5.96 -6.61
C TRP A 28 -8.72 -6.74 -5.29
N LEU A 29 -9.04 -6.06 -4.18
CA LEU A 29 -9.21 -6.71 -2.89
C LEU A 29 -10.20 -7.87 -2.93
N ASP A 30 -11.24 -7.84 -3.75
CA ASP A 30 -12.28 -8.87 -3.82
C ASP A 30 -11.73 -10.23 -4.26
N ASP A 31 -10.71 -10.23 -5.13
CA ASP A 31 -10.17 -11.41 -5.81
C ASP A 31 -9.27 -12.26 -4.91
N TYR A 32 -8.76 -11.67 -3.81
CA TYR A 32 -7.80 -12.32 -2.93
C TYR A 32 -8.31 -12.41 -1.49
N CYS A 33 -7.86 -13.46 -0.79
CA CYS A 33 -8.16 -13.61 0.63
C CYS A 33 -7.48 -12.49 1.44
N ALA A 34 -8.00 -12.20 2.63
CA ALA A 34 -7.56 -11.07 3.45
C ALA A 34 -6.05 -11.08 3.73
N GLN A 35 -5.49 -12.23 4.04
CA GLN A 35 -4.06 -12.35 4.37
C GLN A 35 -3.15 -12.08 3.18
N ILE A 36 -3.49 -12.59 1.99
CA ILE A 36 -2.73 -12.32 0.76
C ILE A 36 -2.89 -10.86 0.36
N SER A 37 -4.11 -10.32 0.43
CA SER A 37 -4.38 -8.91 0.13
C SER A 37 -3.55 -7.97 1.00
N LEU A 38 -3.47 -8.26 2.30
CA LEU A 38 -2.68 -7.50 3.25
C LEU A 38 -1.18 -7.64 2.95
N LEU A 39 -0.66 -8.86 2.78
CA LEU A 39 0.75 -9.09 2.49
C LEU A 39 1.21 -8.32 1.24
N ILE A 40 0.48 -8.45 0.12
CA ILE A 40 0.84 -7.78 -1.13
C ILE A 40 0.71 -6.26 -0.98
N THR A 41 -0.31 -5.76 -0.28
CA THR A 41 -0.42 -4.33 0.05
C THR A 41 0.84 -3.83 0.78
N GLN A 42 1.33 -4.57 1.78
CA GLN A 42 2.53 -4.17 2.54
C GLN A 42 3.80 -4.17 1.69
N ILE A 43 3.92 -5.13 0.76
CA ILE A 43 5.04 -5.19 -0.20
C ILE A 43 5.00 -3.96 -1.10
N VAL A 44 3.84 -3.69 -1.72
CA VAL A 44 3.66 -2.53 -2.61
C VAL A 44 3.94 -1.24 -1.84
N TRP A 45 3.43 -1.08 -0.62
CA TRP A 45 3.73 0.10 0.20
C TRP A 45 5.24 0.27 0.44
N THR A 46 5.95 -0.81 0.77
CA THR A 46 7.41 -0.78 0.98
C THR A 46 8.15 -0.36 -0.30
N GLU A 47 7.79 -0.93 -1.44
CA GLU A 47 8.37 -0.63 -2.75
C GLU A 47 8.10 0.84 -3.16
N GLU A 48 6.89 1.34 -2.96
CA GLU A 48 6.49 2.70 -3.33
C GLU A 48 7.13 3.77 -2.43
N VAL A 49 7.30 3.50 -1.13
CA VAL A 49 8.06 4.38 -0.23
C VAL A 49 9.53 4.44 -0.66
N ASN A 50 10.15 3.29 -0.96
CA ASN A 50 11.55 3.27 -1.43
C ASN A 50 11.70 4.02 -2.75
N ARG A 51 10.79 3.83 -3.71
CA ARG A 51 10.77 4.58 -4.97
C ARG A 51 10.66 6.09 -4.73
N ALA A 52 9.81 6.51 -3.79
CA ALA A 52 9.70 7.94 -3.44
C ALA A 52 11.00 8.50 -2.84
N PHE A 53 11.76 7.71 -2.08
CA PHE A 53 13.09 8.10 -1.59
C PHE A 53 14.12 8.17 -2.72
N GLU A 54 14.15 7.18 -3.62
CA GLU A 54 15.04 7.18 -4.78
C GLU A 54 14.79 8.40 -5.69
N GLU A 55 13.52 8.76 -5.91
CA GLU A 55 13.15 9.96 -6.65
C GLU A 55 13.59 11.25 -5.94
N LEU A 56 13.50 11.31 -4.61
CA LEU A 56 14.02 12.45 -3.83
C LEU A 56 15.53 12.60 -3.98
N GLU A 57 16.29 11.50 -3.88
CA GLU A 57 17.74 11.49 -4.08
C GLU A 57 18.11 11.93 -5.51
N GLY A 58 17.28 11.58 -6.50
CA GLY A 58 17.39 12.03 -7.88
C GLY A 58 16.99 13.50 -8.15
N GLY A 59 16.58 14.26 -7.12
CA GLY A 59 16.20 15.67 -7.23
C GLY A 59 14.69 15.93 -7.38
N GLY A 60 13.85 14.91 -7.24
CA GLY A 60 12.39 14.99 -7.28
C GLY A 60 11.79 15.51 -5.96
N GLU A 61 11.97 16.79 -5.64
CA GLU A 61 11.55 17.42 -4.36
C GLU A 61 10.06 17.21 -3.95
N GLY A 62 9.21 16.79 -4.89
CA GLY A 62 7.80 16.50 -4.67
C GLY A 62 7.44 15.02 -4.47
N ALA A 63 8.37 14.07 -4.65
CA ALA A 63 8.04 12.65 -4.77
C ALA A 63 7.27 12.10 -3.56
N MET A 64 7.79 12.32 -2.34
CA MET A 64 7.11 11.87 -1.11
C MET A 64 5.75 12.55 -0.88
N LYS A 65 5.59 13.82 -1.30
CA LYS A 65 4.30 14.53 -1.21
C LYS A 65 3.28 13.98 -2.21
N ASN A 66 3.72 13.66 -3.42
CA ASN A 66 2.89 13.06 -4.46
C ASN A 66 2.42 11.67 -4.00
N TYR A 67 3.33 10.86 -3.46
CA TYR A 67 2.99 9.55 -2.93
C TYR A 67 2.03 9.65 -1.73
N LEU A 68 2.21 10.62 -0.82
CA LEU A 68 1.24 10.88 0.25
C LEU A 68 -0.17 11.18 -0.29
N ALA A 69 -0.26 11.97 -1.37
CA ALA A 69 -1.54 12.29 -2.01
C ALA A 69 -2.18 11.03 -2.63
N GLU A 70 -1.36 10.17 -3.23
CA GLU A 70 -1.80 8.89 -3.79
C GLU A 70 -2.35 7.95 -2.72
N ILE A 71 -1.65 7.78 -1.59
CA ILE A 71 -2.16 6.97 -0.46
C ILE A 71 -3.51 7.53 0.03
N LYS A 72 -3.62 8.85 0.20
CA LYS A 72 -4.88 9.50 0.61
C LYS A 72 -6.01 9.22 -0.37
N ASN A 73 -5.73 9.25 -1.67
CA ASN A 73 -6.70 8.94 -2.72
C ASN A 73 -7.14 7.46 -2.67
N ARG A 74 -6.19 6.53 -2.57
CA ARG A 74 -6.45 5.08 -2.44
C ARG A 74 -7.31 4.77 -1.22
N ILE A 75 -7.03 5.38 -0.06
CA ILE A 75 -7.86 5.28 1.15
C ILE A 75 -9.27 5.83 0.90
N GLY A 76 -9.39 6.96 0.18
CA GLY A 76 -10.69 7.53 -0.20
C GLY A 76 -11.54 6.53 -0.98
N PHE A 77 -10.96 5.85 -1.97
CA PHE A 77 -11.68 4.80 -2.72
C PHE A 77 -12.07 3.60 -1.85
N LEU A 78 -11.23 3.18 -0.90
CA LEU A 78 -11.58 2.13 0.05
C LEU A 78 -12.74 2.55 0.96
N ILE A 79 -12.80 3.81 1.39
CA ILE A 79 -13.91 4.36 2.17
C ILE A 79 -15.21 4.35 1.37
N GLU A 80 -15.18 4.69 0.08
CA GLU A 80 -16.37 4.57 -0.77
C GLU A 80 -16.76 3.10 -0.98
N ARG A 81 -15.79 2.19 -1.17
CA ARG A 81 -16.05 0.75 -1.31
C ARG A 81 -16.76 0.17 -0.10
N VAL A 82 -16.40 0.56 1.13
CA VAL A 82 -17.11 0.10 2.35
C VAL A 82 -18.50 0.71 2.52
N ARG A 83 -18.95 1.64 1.67
CA ARG A 83 -20.33 2.13 1.69
C ARG A 83 -21.25 1.35 0.75
N GLU A 84 -20.68 0.55 -0.14
CA GLU A 84 -21.42 -0.30 -1.06
C GLU A 84 -22.00 -1.55 -0.36
N ASP A 85 -22.79 -2.31 -1.10
CA ASP A 85 -23.34 -3.58 -0.64
C ASP A 85 -22.27 -4.68 -0.75
N LEU A 86 -21.65 -4.97 0.39
CA LEU A 86 -20.60 -5.98 0.57
C LEU A 86 -21.10 -7.05 1.53
N SER A 87 -20.64 -8.30 1.33
CA SER A 87 -20.73 -9.30 2.39
C SER A 87 -20.01 -8.81 3.65
N LYS A 88 -20.42 -9.35 4.81
CA LYS A 88 -19.81 -8.99 6.09
C LYS A 88 -18.29 -9.24 6.08
N GLU A 89 -17.86 -10.38 5.54
CA GLU A 89 -16.46 -10.80 5.49
C GLU A 89 -15.63 -9.86 4.60
N LEU A 90 -16.17 -9.47 3.44
CA LEU A 90 -15.50 -8.54 2.54
C LEU A 90 -15.41 -7.14 3.17
N ARG A 91 -16.47 -6.67 3.81
CA ARG A 91 -16.46 -5.40 4.55
C ARG A 91 -15.42 -5.38 5.66
N ASP A 92 -15.36 -6.44 6.47
CA ASP A 92 -14.37 -6.58 7.55
C ASP A 92 -12.94 -6.63 6.99
N LYS A 93 -12.72 -7.30 5.86
CA LYS A 93 -11.43 -7.30 5.13
C LYS A 93 -11.02 -5.90 4.71
N VAL A 94 -11.91 -5.15 4.03
CA VAL A 94 -11.59 -3.79 3.55
C VAL A 94 -11.34 -2.84 4.73
N ILE A 95 -12.12 -2.92 5.81
CA ILE A 95 -11.89 -2.12 7.04
C ILE A 95 -10.53 -2.43 7.66
N THR A 96 -10.14 -3.71 7.69
CA THR A 96 -8.84 -4.12 8.21
C THR A 96 -7.72 -3.47 7.40
N ILE A 97 -7.82 -3.48 6.08
CA ILE A 97 -6.83 -2.86 5.19
C ILE A 97 -6.79 -1.34 5.36
N ILE A 98 -7.96 -0.67 5.43
CA ILE A 98 -8.03 0.77 5.73
C ILE A 98 -7.29 1.12 7.03
N THR A 99 -7.42 0.27 8.07
CA THR A 99 -6.76 0.50 9.36
C THR A 99 -5.24 0.53 9.22
N ILE A 100 -4.68 -0.37 8.41
CA ILE A 100 -3.24 -0.43 8.15
C ILE A 100 -2.80 0.74 7.25
N ASP A 101 -3.53 1.02 6.18
CA ASP A 101 -3.25 2.13 5.28
C ASP A 101 -3.27 3.49 6.00
N VAL A 102 -4.14 3.67 7.00
CA VAL A 102 -4.17 4.89 7.82
C VAL A 102 -2.84 5.06 8.56
N HIS A 103 -2.31 3.98 9.15
CA HIS A 103 -1.02 4.01 9.83
C HIS A 103 0.12 4.36 8.85
N GLU A 104 0.15 3.69 7.70
CA GLU A 104 1.14 3.93 6.64
C GLU A 104 1.11 5.37 6.12
N ARG A 105 -0.09 5.91 5.89
CA ARG A 105 -0.31 7.30 5.50
C ARG A 105 0.22 8.26 6.55
N ASP A 106 0.03 7.97 7.83
CA ASP A 106 0.54 8.80 8.92
C ASP A 106 2.08 8.75 9.02
N VAL A 107 2.69 7.60 8.72
CA VAL A 107 4.15 7.46 8.61
C VAL A 107 4.69 8.33 7.46
N VAL A 108 4.12 8.21 6.27
CA VAL A 108 4.54 9.00 5.10
C VAL A 108 4.27 10.49 5.31
N GLN A 109 3.16 10.85 5.98
CA GLN A 109 2.87 12.23 6.35
C GLN A 109 3.96 12.80 7.27
N LYS A 110 4.44 12.03 8.25
CA LYS A 110 5.58 12.45 9.09
C LYS A 110 6.85 12.67 8.27
N PHE A 111 7.11 11.84 7.25
CA PHE A 111 8.27 12.04 6.36
C PHE A 111 8.19 13.39 5.64
N VAL A 112 7.00 13.74 5.13
CA VAL A 112 6.76 15.04 4.48
C VAL A 112 6.90 16.21 5.47
N GLU A 113 6.29 16.11 6.65
CA GLU A 113 6.29 17.17 7.67
C GLU A 113 7.69 17.44 8.23
N GLN A 114 8.47 16.38 8.46
CA GLN A 114 9.83 16.45 9.00
C GLN A 114 10.91 16.58 7.91
N ARG A 115 10.52 16.60 6.63
CA ARG A 115 11.42 16.65 5.47
C ARG A 115 12.48 15.54 5.51
N ILE A 116 12.03 14.31 5.77
CA ILE A 116 12.89 13.14 5.71
C ILE A 116 13.12 12.81 4.24
N ASP A 117 14.38 12.90 3.81
CA ASP A 117 14.84 12.69 2.43
C ASP A 117 15.82 11.51 2.31
N ASP A 118 16.32 10.99 3.42
CA ASP A 118 17.22 9.85 3.48
C ASP A 118 16.49 8.54 3.82
N MET A 119 16.65 7.54 2.96
CA MET A 119 16.18 6.18 3.19
C MET A 119 16.89 5.54 4.41
N GLY A 120 18.11 5.98 4.75
CA GLY A 120 18.83 5.57 5.95
C GLY A 120 18.24 6.11 7.27
N SER A 121 17.27 7.03 7.22
CA SER A 121 16.70 7.66 8.41
C SER A 121 16.06 6.64 9.36
N PHE A 122 16.27 6.83 10.67
CA PHE A 122 15.65 5.95 11.68
C PHE A 122 14.12 5.89 11.56
N ALA A 123 13.50 6.99 11.14
CA ALA A 123 12.05 7.08 10.95
C ALA A 123 11.53 6.07 9.90
N TRP A 124 12.30 5.81 8.84
CA TRP A 124 12.00 4.75 7.88
C TRP A 124 12.51 3.38 8.35
N GLN A 125 13.72 3.32 8.91
CA GLN A 125 14.34 2.06 9.33
C GLN A 125 13.59 1.35 10.46
N CYS A 126 12.83 2.07 11.29
CA CYS A 126 12.05 1.48 12.37
C CYS A 126 10.71 0.87 11.92
N GLN A 127 10.32 1.03 10.65
CA GLN A 127 9.11 0.42 10.10
C GLN A 127 9.35 -1.04 9.72
N LEU A 128 8.29 -1.86 9.83
CA LEU A 128 8.31 -3.22 9.28
C LEU A 128 8.24 -3.14 7.76
N LYS A 129 9.23 -3.73 7.09
CA LYS A 129 9.39 -3.68 5.64
C LYS A 129 9.23 -5.07 5.05
N PHE A 130 8.53 -5.16 3.93
CA PHE A 130 8.28 -6.41 3.24
C PHE A 130 8.98 -6.37 1.89
N PHE A 131 9.70 -7.45 1.60
CA PHE A 131 10.42 -7.64 0.35
C PHE A 131 9.93 -8.93 -0.30
N TRP A 132 9.94 -8.96 -1.62
CA TRP A 132 9.57 -10.13 -2.42
C TRP A 132 10.78 -10.68 -3.15
#